data_AF-A0A7J9Y9U7-F1
#
_entry.id   AF-A0A7J9Y9U7-F1
#
_cell.length_a   1.000
_cell.length_b   1.000
_cell.length_c   1.000
_cell.angle_alpha   90.00
_cell.angle_beta   90.00
_cell.angle_gamma   90.00
#
_symmetry.space_group_name_H-M   'P 1'
#
loop_
_entity.id
_entity.type
_entity.pdbx_description
1 polymer ?
#
loop_
_entity_poly.entity_id
_entity_poly.type
_entity_poly.pdbx_seq_one_letter_code
_entity_poly.pdbx_strand_id
1 'polypeptide(L)'
;MRRVIGFTLISLAAFALALGLMLRFYAYPNLARAELGGYTESIAEGSGLTVFNPDAIKDPDIPAERHNVNLIATRAVKGITTAPEAKPHGDVMVWEVGTVVMDRDNPDPNKPISVTQDRLCLDRRTNEAVHPCRNEYFKDPGRAEENQEFRGEHKGQNYKFPFGAEARDHKYFDTTLRRALPIKHVGEESVDGLLTYKFEQKVSRVKIEEREAP
;
A
#
# COMPACT_ATOMS: atom_id res chain seq x y z
N MET A 1 -47.99 -20.81 -27.19
CA MET A 1 -47.24 -19.67 -26.61
C MET A 1 -47.01 -19.81 -25.09
N ARG A 2 -48.03 -20.00 -24.23
CA ARG A 2 -47.85 -20.18 -22.76
C ARG A 2 -46.82 -21.24 -22.34
N ARG A 3 -46.78 -22.41 -23.01
CA ARG A 3 -45.82 -23.49 -22.71
C ARG A 3 -44.37 -23.09 -23.05
N VAL A 4 -44.17 -22.40 -24.16
CA VAL A 4 -42.84 -21.92 -24.58
C VAL A 4 -42.32 -20.88 -23.59
N ILE A 5 -43.17 -19.92 -23.20
CA ILE A 5 -42.83 -18.91 -22.19
C ILE A 5 -42.45 -19.57 -20.86
N GLY A 6 -43.20 -20.58 -20.41
CA GLY A 6 -42.89 -21.33 -19.20
C GLY A 6 -41.52 -22.02 -19.25
N PHE A 7 -41.21 -22.73 -20.34
CA PHE A 7 -39.90 -23.37 -20.50
C PHE A 7 -38.75 -22.36 -20.58
N THR A 8 -38.93 -21.23 -21.27
CA THR A 8 -37.92 -20.17 -21.33
C THR A 8 -37.61 -19.61 -19.95
N LEU A 9 -38.63 -19.33 -19.13
CA LEU A 9 -38.43 -18.81 -17.77
C LEU A 9 -37.73 -19.83 -16.85
N ILE A 10 -38.08 -21.12 -16.95
CA ILE A 10 -37.43 -22.16 -16.16
C ILE A 10 -35.95 -22.31 -16.56
N SER A 11 -35.65 -22.32 -17.85
CA SER A 11 -34.26 -22.40 -18.33
C SER A 11 -33.45 -21.17 -17.90
N LEU A 12 -34.04 -19.97 -17.97
CA LEU A 12 -33.38 -18.74 -17.52
C LEU A 12 -33.13 -18.77 -16.01
N ALA A 13 -34.09 -19.26 -15.22
CA ALA A 13 -33.93 -19.41 -13.78
C ALA A 13 -32.82 -20.42 -13.43
N ALA A 14 -32.82 -21.59 -14.08
CA ALA A 14 -31.79 -22.60 -13.90
C ALA A 14 -30.40 -22.06 -14.29
N PHE A 15 -30.31 -21.32 -15.39
CA PHE A 15 -29.08 -20.65 -15.82
C PHE A 15 -28.62 -19.60 -14.80
N ALA A 16 -29.52 -18.74 -14.31
CA ALA A 16 -29.18 -17.72 -13.33
C ALA A 16 -28.69 -18.33 -12.00
N LEU A 17 -29.29 -19.44 -11.55
CA LEU A 17 -28.82 -20.18 -10.38
C LEU A 17 -27.44 -20.80 -10.62
N ALA A 18 -27.23 -21.46 -11.75
CA ALA A 18 -25.92 -22.04 -12.11
C ALA A 18 -24.84 -20.95 -12.19
N LEU A 19 -25.17 -19.81 -12.80
CA LEU A 19 -24.28 -18.65 -12.90
C LEU A 19 -23.98 -18.07 -11.52
N GLY A 20 -24.98 -17.92 -10.65
CA GLY A 20 -24.78 -17.44 -9.28
C GLY A 20 -23.84 -18.33 -8.47
N LEU A 21 -24.03 -19.66 -8.56
CA LEU A 21 -23.14 -20.64 -7.93
C LEU A 21 -21.71 -20.57 -8.51
N MET A 22 -21.57 -20.49 -9.84
CA MET A 22 -20.27 -20.32 -10.50
C MET A 22 -19.59 -19.03 -10.07
N LEU A 23 -20.30 -17.91 -9.99
CA LEU A 23 -19.75 -16.63 -9.55
C LEU A 23 -19.26 -16.71 -8.10
N ARG A 24 -20.06 -17.29 -7.20
CA ARG A 24 -19.74 -17.38 -5.77
C ARG A 24 -18.59 -18.34 -5.47
N PHE A 25 -18.61 -19.53 -6.07
CA PHE A 25 -17.70 -20.62 -5.70
C PHE A 25 -16.49 -20.75 -6.63
N TYR A 26 -16.57 -20.22 -7.86
CA TYR A 26 -15.48 -20.31 -8.82
C TYR A 26 -14.88 -18.93 -9.16
N ALA A 27 -15.69 -17.97 -9.61
CA ALA A 27 -15.16 -16.68 -10.08
C ALA A 27 -14.57 -15.85 -8.93
N TYR A 28 -15.34 -15.60 -7.86
CA TYR A 28 -14.92 -14.73 -6.77
C TYR A 28 -13.61 -15.19 -6.11
N PRO A 29 -13.43 -16.46 -5.69
CA PRO A 29 -12.19 -16.89 -5.02
C PRO A 29 -10.94 -16.83 -5.91
N ASN A 30 -11.12 -16.85 -7.24
CA ASN A 30 -10.02 -16.81 -8.22
C ASN A 30 -9.69 -15.38 -8.69
N LEU A 31 -10.67 -14.47 -8.65
CA LEU A 31 -10.55 -13.08 -9.10
C LEU A 31 -10.33 -12.08 -7.95
N ALA A 32 -10.94 -12.30 -6.78
CA ALA A 32 -10.81 -11.44 -5.60
C ALA A 32 -9.49 -11.71 -4.85
N ARG A 33 -8.38 -11.62 -5.58
CA ARG A 33 -7.02 -11.73 -5.07
C ARG A 33 -6.10 -10.83 -5.88
N ALA A 34 -5.04 -10.35 -5.26
CA ALA A 34 -4.03 -9.54 -5.91
C ALA A 34 -3.33 -10.32 -7.04
N GLU A 35 -2.93 -9.62 -8.08
CA GLU A 35 -2.14 -10.19 -9.19
C GLU A 35 -0.71 -10.50 -8.73
N LEU A 36 -0.11 -11.56 -9.29
CA LEU A 36 1.27 -11.96 -8.95
C LEU A 36 2.31 -10.98 -9.51
N GLY A 37 2.04 -10.48 -10.71
CA GLY A 37 2.87 -9.51 -11.41
C GLY A 37 2.09 -8.24 -11.67
N GLY A 38 2.75 -7.29 -12.32
CA GLY A 38 2.16 -6.01 -12.65
C GLY A 38 3.06 -4.86 -12.22
N TYR A 39 2.76 -3.71 -12.79
CA TYR A 39 3.36 -2.44 -12.41
C TYR A 39 2.21 -1.46 -12.23
N THR A 40 2.11 -0.85 -11.05
CA THR A 40 1.11 0.16 -10.76
C THR A 40 1.81 1.39 -10.23
N GLU A 41 1.38 2.54 -10.71
CA GLU A 41 1.86 3.83 -10.28
C GLU A 41 0.70 4.61 -9.67
N SER A 42 0.98 5.28 -8.56
CA SER A 42 0.03 6.16 -7.87
C SER A 42 0.72 7.49 -7.60
N ILE A 43 0.00 8.57 -7.89
CA ILE A 43 0.47 9.93 -7.71
C ILE A 43 -0.42 10.59 -6.66
N ALA A 44 0.20 11.16 -5.64
CA ALA A 44 -0.47 12.00 -4.66
C ALA A 44 0.13 13.40 -4.72
N GLU A 45 -0.73 14.41 -4.79
CA GLU A 45 -0.34 15.81 -4.83
C GLU A 45 -0.80 16.52 -3.54
N GLY A 46 0.02 17.44 -3.04
CA GLY A 46 -0.34 18.29 -1.92
C GLY A 46 0.24 19.69 -2.09
N SER A 47 -0.48 20.70 -1.63
CA SER A 47 -0.08 22.10 -1.74
C SER A 47 0.03 22.77 -0.38
N GLY A 48 0.86 23.82 -0.29
CA GLY A 48 1.02 24.60 0.94
C GLY A 48 1.64 23.83 2.11
N LEU A 49 2.45 22.80 1.83
CA LEU A 49 2.99 21.92 2.86
C LEU A 49 4.27 22.48 3.48
N THR A 50 4.58 22.03 4.69
CA THR A 50 5.87 22.29 5.34
C THR A 50 6.72 21.03 5.28
N VAL A 51 7.96 21.17 4.82
CA VAL A 51 8.92 20.07 4.68
C VAL A 51 10.22 20.39 5.39
N PHE A 52 10.87 19.35 5.89
CA PHE A 52 12.21 19.47 6.45
C PHE A 52 13.22 19.78 5.34
N ASN A 53 14.15 20.70 5.61
CA ASN A 53 15.21 21.07 4.72
C ASN A 53 16.51 20.34 5.10
N PRO A 54 16.96 19.32 4.33
CA PRO A 54 18.18 18.61 4.67
C PRO A 54 19.44 19.49 4.51
N ASP A 55 19.39 20.58 3.75
CA ASP A 55 20.53 21.49 3.61
C ASP A 55 20.82 22.24 4.93
N ALA A 56 19.82 22.41 5.80
CA ALA A 56 19.99 22.96 7.13
C ALA A 56 20.81 22.06 8.07
N ILE A 57 21.01 20.77 7.72
CA ILE A 57 21.95 19.92 8.44
C ILE A 57 23.39 20.36 8.13
N LYS A 58 23.67 20.87 6.93
CA LYS A 58 25.04 21.22 6.51
C LYS A 58 25.39 22.67 6.81
N ASP A 59 24.40 23.53 6.89
CA ASP A 59 24.55 24.97 7.08
C ASP A 59 23.48 25.49 8.07
N PRO A 60 23.88 25.89 9.29
CA PRO A 60 22.96 26.41 10.31
C PRO A 60 22.21 27.69 9.90
N ASP A 61 22.72 28.45 8.92
CA ASP A 61 22.07 29.67 8.45
C ASP A 61 20.89 29.37 7.51
N ILE A 62 20.78 28.13 7.03
CA ILE A 62 19.66 27.68 6.22
C ILE A 62 18.50 27.26 7.15
N PRO A 63 17.27 27.78 6.94
CA PRO A 63 16.11 27.36 7.71
C PRO A 63 15.87 25.85 7.61
N ALA A 64 15.70 25.19 8.76
CA ALA A 64 15.41 23.76 8.88
C ALA A 64 14.06 23.35 8.26
N GLU A 65 13.17 24.31 8.05
CA GLU A 65 11.85 24.09 7.47
C GLU A 65 11.69 24.95 6.21
N ARG A 66 11.13 24.34 5.16
CA ARG A 66 10.60 25.07 4.00
C ARG A 66 9.09 25.05 4.07
N HIS A 67 8.48 26.23 4.03
CA HIS A 67 7.03 26.40 4.07
C HIS A 67 6.45 26.63 2.67
N ASN A 68 5.13 26.40 2.55
CA ASN A 68 4.37 26.64 1.33
C ASN A 68 4.92 25.88 0.10
N VAL A 69 5.36 24.64 0.32
CA VAL A 69 5.91 23.78 -0.74
C VAL A 69 4.81 22.92 -1.34
N ASN A 70 4.74 22.88 -2.67
CA ASN A 70 3.88 21.95 -3.38
C ASN A 70 4.63 20.64 -3.61
N LEU A 71 4.05 19.53 -3.19
CA LEU A 71 4.66 18.20 -3.28
C LEU A 71 3.93 17.32 -4.28
N ILE A 72 4.72 16.50 -4.97
CA ILE A 72 4.25 15.35 -5.71
C ILE A 72 4.92 14.10 -5.14
N ALA A 73 4.12 13.14 -4.72
CA ALA A 73 4.56 11.84 -4.25
C ALA A 73 4.17 10.79 -5.29
N THR A 74 5.17 10.19 -5.93
CA THR A 74 5.00 9.11 -6.88
C THR A 74 5.38 7.80 -6.22
N ARG A 75 4.44 6.86 -6.17
CA ARG A 75 4.67 5.51 -5.69
C ARG A 75 4.49 4.51 -6.82
N ALA A 76 5.52 3.71 -7.07
CA ALA A 76 5.52 2.60 -8.00
C ALA A 76 5.55 1.28 -7.23
N VAL A 77 4.65 0.36 -7.59
CA VAL A 77 4.55 -1.00 -7.03
C VAL A 77 4.79 -1.99 -8.16
N LYS A 78 5.76 -2.87 -7.99
CA LYS A 78 6.11 -3.92 -8.96
C LYS A 78 5.96 -5.30 -8.33
N GLY A 79 5.20 -6.18 -8.98
CA GLY A 79 5.13 -7.60 -8.63
C GLY A 79 6.34 -8.38 -9.16
N ILE A 80 7.07 -9.06 -8.28
CA ILE A 80 8.28 -9.83 -8.61
C ILE A 80 7.94 -11.31 -8.77
N THR A 81 7.57 -11.70 -9.99
CA THR A 81 7.17 -13.08 -10.33
C THR A 81 8.35 -14.06 -10.41
N THR A 82 9.58 -13.57 -10.46
CA THR A 82 10.80 -14.39 -10.46
C THR A 82 11.23 -14.82 -9.05
N ALA A 83 10.62 -14.25 -8.01
CA ALA A 83 10.90 -14.63 -6.63
C ALA A 83 10.38 -16.05 -6.34
N PRO A 84 11.14 -16.91 -5.62
CA PRO A 84 10.73 -18.27 -5.29
C PRO A 84 9.38 -18.38 -4.56
N GLU A 85 9.02 -17.34 -3.81
CA GLU A 85 7.77 -17.23 -3.05
C GLU A 85 6.56 -16.99 -3.99
N ALA A 86 6.77 -16.31 -5.12
CA ALA A 86 5.72 -15.93 -6.08
C ALA A 86 5.40 -17.06 -7.08
N LYS A 87 4.90 -18.19 -6.57
CA LYS A 87 4.59 -19.36 -7.40
C LYS A 87 3.38 -19.11 -8.33
N PRO A 88 3.38 -19.67 -9.56
CA PRO A 88 2.18 -19.73 -10.39
C PRO A 88 1.03 -20.39 -9.61
N HIS A 89 -0.15 -19.75 -9.61
CA HIS A 89 -1.33 -20.15 -8.83
C HIS A 89 -1.15 -20.17 -7.29
N GLY A 90 0.00 -19.75 -6.78
CA GLY A 90 0.26 -19.64 -5.35
C GLY A 90 -0.51 -18.48 -4.71
N ASP A 91 -0.50 -18.48 -3.37
CA ASP A 91 -1.20 -17.48 -2.56
C ASP A 91 -0.29 -16.36 -2.08
N VAL A 92 1.01 -16.44 -2.34
CA VAL A 92 1.98 -15.40 -1.97
C VAL A 92 2.39 -14.60 -3.20
N MET A 93 2.46 -13.28 -3.05
CA MET A 93 3.09 -12.37 -4.01
C MET A 93 4.26 -11.66 -3.35
N VAL A 94 5.23 -11.24 -4.17
CA VAL A 94 6.37 -10.43 -3.72
C VAL A 94 6.25 -9.07 -4.39
N TRP A 95 6.24 -8.01 -3.58
CA TRP A 95 6.21 -6.65 -4.08
C TRP A 95 7.52 -5.95 -3.82
N GLU A 96 7.96 -5.16 -4.80
CA GLU A 96 8.92 -4.09 -4.62
C GLU A 96 8.19 -2.77 -4.77
N VAL A 97 8.27 -1.92 -3.75
CA VAL A 97 7.58 -0.62 -3.69
C VAL A 97 8.61 0.48 -3.61
N GLY A 98 8.59 1.39 -4.57
CA GLY A 98 9.37 2.63 -4.52
C GLY A 98 8.44 3.81 -4.29
N THR A 99 8.78 4.71 -3.39
CA THR A 99 8.11 6.02 -3.25
C THR A 99 9.15 7.13 -3.37
N VAL A 100 8.87 8.12 -4.19
CA VAL A 100 9.68 9.33 -4.36
C VAL A 100 8.78 10.53 -4.11
N VAL A 101 9.20 11.42 -3.23
CA VAL A 101 8.52 12.69 -2.94
C VAL A 101 9.40 13.83 -3.45
N MET A 102 8.83 14.67 -4.30
CA MET A 102 9.53 15.77 -4.97
C MET A 102 8.84 17.10 -4.67
N ASP A 103 9.62 18.17 -4.69
CA ASP A 103 9.11 19.52 -4.84
C ASP A 103 8.59 19.68 -6.28
N ARG A 104 7.29 19.96 -6.42
CA ARG A 104 6.64 20.10 -7.72
C ARG A 104 7.09 21.34 -8.46
N ASP A 105 7.35 22.43 -7.73
CA ASP A 105 7.66 23.73 -8.32
C ASP A 105 9.13 23.82 -8.71
N ASN A 106 10.00 23.06 -8.03
CA ASN A 106 11.42 22.93 -8.36
C ASN A 106 11.87 21.45 -8.39
N PRO A 107 11.47 20.67 -9.40
CA PRO A 107 11.79 19.25 -9.46
C PRO A 107 13.26 19.03 -9.83
N ASP A 108 14.08 18.61 -8.86
CA ASP A 108 15.46 18.15 -9.09
C ASP A 108 15.56 16.65 -8.78
N PRO A 109 15.74 15.76 -9.79
CA PRO A 109 15.83 14.31 -9.58
C PRO A 109 17.01 13.89 -8.69
N ASN A 110 18.01 14.75 -8.51
CA ASN A 110 19.15 14.48 -7.63
C ASN A 110 18.91 14.96 -6.19
N LYS A 111 17.82 15.69 -5.93
CA LYS A 111 17.45 16.23 -4.61
C LYS A 111 15.98 15.96 -4.26
N PRO A 112 15.56 14.68 -4.23
CA PRO A 112 14.22 14.34 -3.74
C PRO A 112 14.08 14.73 -2.26
N ILE A 113 12.86 15.06 -1.84
CA ILE A 113 12.55 15.35 -0.43
C ILE A 113 12.57 14.06 0.39
N SER A 114 12.06 12.97 -0.18
CA SER A 114 12.12 11.65 0.44
C SER A 114 12.13 10.58 -0.64
N VAL A 115 12.87 9.51 -0.38
CA VAL A 115 12.88 8.29 -1.19
C VAL A 115 12.78 7.11 -0.25
N THR A 116 11.90 6.18 -0.54
CA THR A 116 11.82 4.91 0.19
C THR A 116 11.72 3.75 -0.79
N GLN A 117 12.33 2.63 -0.43
CA GLN A 117 12.23 1.36 -1.15
C GLN A 117 11.81 0.27 -0.18
N ASP A 118 10.89 -0.57 -0.58
CA ASP A 118 10.41 -1.68 0.23
C ASP A 118 10.36 -2.94 -0.63
N ARG A 119 10.67 -4.08 -0.02
CA ARG A 119 10.47 -5.39 -0.59
C ARG A 119 9.89 -6.30 0.48
N LEU A 120 8.73 -6.88 0.20
CA LEU A 120 8.00 -7.71 1.14
C LEU A 120 7.16 -8.79 0.43
N CYS A 121 6.80 -9.82 1.19
CA CYS A 121 5.93 -10.89 0.74
C CYS A 121 4.54 -10.71 1.35
N LEU A 122 3.49 -10.85 0.54
CA LEU A 122 2.11 -10.61 0.94
C LEU A 122 1.23 -11.80 0.53
N ASP A 123 0.25 -12.12 1.37
CA ASP A 123 -0.84 -13.01 0.97
C ASP A 123 -1.73 -12.31 -0.06
N ARG A 124 -2.03 -12.97 -1.16
CA ARG A 124 -2.76 -12.38 -2.28
C ARG A 124 -4.24 -12.14 -1.97
N ARG A 125 -4.82 -12.81 -0.98
CA ARG A 125 -6.21 -12.64 -0.58
C ARG A 125 -6.35 -11.66 0.56
N THR A 126 -5.56 -11.80 1.62
CA THR A 126 -5.65 -10.94 2.81
C THR A 126 -4.79 -9.69 2.72
N ASN A 127 -3.77 -9.69 1.84
CA ASN A 127 -2.79 -8.63 1.69
C ASN A 127 -1.99 -8.35 2.99
N GLU A 128 -1.96 -9.30 3.92
CA GLU A 128 -1.09 -9.26 5.10
C GLU A 128 0.32 -9.77 4.76
N ALA A 129 1.31 -9.29 5.50
CA ALA A 129 2.69 -9.74 5.36
C ALA A 129 2.85 -11.22 5.74
N VAL A 130 3.60 -11.96 4.93
CA VAL A 130 3.83 -13.40 5.08
C VAL A 130 5.31 -13.67 5.32
N HIS A 131 5.59 -14.58 6.27
CA HIS A 131 6.94 -14.99 6.66
C HIS A 131 7.12 -16.52 6.59
N PRO A 132 8.32 -17.01 6.25
CA PRO A 132 9.53 -16.23 5.92
C PRO A 132 9.46 -15.59 4.52
N CYS A 133 10.06 -14.39 4.37
CA CYS A 133 10.19 -13.70 3.09
C CYS A 133 11.67 -13.47 2.73
N ARG A 134 12.08 -13.91 1.52
CA ARG A 134 13.48 -13.79 1.11
C ARG A 134 13.81 -12.41 0.60
N ASN A 135 14.94 -11.89 1.06
CA ASN A 135 15.45 -10.57 0.73
C ASN A 135 14.43 -9.47 1.05
N GLU A 136 13.64 -9.64 2.10
CA GLU A 136 12.78 -8.58 2.62
C GLU A 136 13.64 -7.41 3.10
N TYR A 137 13.16 -6.19 2.87
CA TYR A 137 13.72 -4.98 3.48
C TYR A 137 12.80 -3.79 3.34
N PHE A 138 13.04 -2.79 4.19
CA PHE A 138 12.62 -1.43 3.97
C PHE A 138 13.84 -0.49 4.03
N LYS A 139 14.05 0.33 3.01
CA LYS A 139 15.16 1.28 2.89
C LYS A 139 14.65 2.71 2.82
N ASP A 140 15.21 3.56 3.66
CA ASP A 140 14.93 4.99 3.78
C ASP A 140 16.27 5.73 3.88
N PRO A 141 16.84 6.18 2.74
CA PRO A 141 18.11 6.92 2.72
C PRO A 141 18.05 8.26 3.47
N GLY A 142 16.86 8.75 3.81
CA GLY A 142 16.70 9.97 4.61
C GLY A 142 17.16 9.80 6.07
N ARG A 143 17.23 8.56 6.57
CA ARG A 143 17.66 8.19 7.93
C ARG A 143 19.17 8.06 8.09
N ALA A 144 19.65 8.12 9.34
CA ALA A 144 21.04 7.86 9.73
C ALA A 144 21.49 6.54 9.13
N GLU A 145 22.78 6.47 8.76
CA GLU A 145 23.33 5.33 8.03
C GLU A 145 23.00 4.01 8.72
N GLU A 146 23.13 3.92 10.05
CA GLU A 146 22.80 2.71 10.81
C GLU A 146 21.30 2.34 10.76
N ASN A 147 20.43 3.32 10.46
CA ASN A 147 19.00 3.19 10.39
C ASN A 147 18.45 3.22 8.97
N GLN A 148 19.28 3.32 7.91
CA GLN A 148 18.77 3.43 6.54
C GLN A 148 18.02 2.17 6.10
N GLU A 149 18.44 1.01 6.56
CA GLU A 149 17.87 -0.26 6.13
C GLU A 149 17.26 -1.03 7.32
N PHE A 150 16.04 -1.51 7.12
CA PHE A 150 15.34 -2.39 8.02
C PHE A 150 15.23 -3.77 7.37
N ARG A 151 15.71 -4.80 8.07
CA ARG A 151 15.64 -6.21 7.68
C ARG A 151 14.73 -7.04 8.60
N GLY A 152 13.86 -6.37 9.36
CA GLY A 152 12.88 -7.06 10.19
C GLY A 152 11.65 -7.47 9.37
N GLU A 153 10.78 -8.25 10.03
CA GLU A 153 9.55 -8.74 9.45
C GLU A 153 8.48 -7.62 9.36
N HIS A 154 7.96 -7.37 8.16
CA HIS A 154 6.70 -6.63 8.01
C HIS A 154 5.57 -7.39 8.70
N LYS A 155 4.62 -6.69 9.32
CA LYS A 155 3.53 -7.35 10.07
C LYS A 155 2.18 -6.72 9.76
N GLY A 156 1.14 -7.54 9.75
CA GLY A 156 -0.23 -7.12 9.47
C GLY A 156 -0.42 -6.64 8.03
N GLN A 157 -1.40 -5.76 7.84
CA GLN A 157 -1.75 -5.16 6.57
C GLN A 157 -0.68 -4.19 6.08
N ASN A 158 -0.36 -4.24 4.78
CA ASN A 158 0.64 -3.37 4.15
C ASN A 158 0.09 -2.80 2.84
N TYR A 159 0.30 -1.51 2.59
CA TYR A 159 -0.03 -0.76 1.35
C TYR A 159 -1.51 -0.67 0.95
N LYS A 160 -2.27 -1.76 0.98
CA LYS A 160 -3.71 -1.79 0.69
C LYS A 160 -4.44 -2.75 1.63
N PHE A 161 -5.75 -2.58 1.73
CA PHE A 161 -6.63 -3.57 2.35
C PHE A 161 -7.07 -4.62 1.30
N PRO A 162 -7.46 -5.83 1.74
CA PRO A 162 -7.93 -6.88 0.85
C PRO A 162 -9.31 -6.56 0.26
N PHE A 163 -9.69 -7.33 -0.76
CA PHE A 163 -11.08 -7.38 -1.18
C PHE A 163 -11.95 -7.88 -0.02
N GLY A 164 -13.09 -7.22 0.21
CA GLY A 164 -13.96 -7.57 1.34
C GLY A 164 -13.32 -7.28 2.70
N ALA A 165 -12.47 -6.25 2.80
CA ALA A 165 -11.92 -5.79 4.07
C ALA A 165 -13.02 -5.64 5.12
N GLU A 166 -12.78 -6.18 6.31
CA GLU A 166 -13.77 -6.20 7.38
C GLU A 166 -13.83 -4.83 8.08
N ALA A 167 -15.05 -4.40 8.44
CA ALA A 167 -15.34 -3.18 9.20
C ALA A 167 -14.95 -3.32 10.69
N ARG A 168 -13.66 -3.56 10.95
CA ARG A 168 -13.09 -3.68 12.30
C ARG A 168 -11.67 -3.14 12.35
N ASP A 169 -11.11 -3.05 13.54
CA ASP A 169 -9.71 -2.68 13.71
C ASP A 169 -8.79 -3.77 13.11
N HIS A 170 -7.70 -3.32 12.50
CA HIS A 170 -6.66 -4.18 11.92
C HIS A 170 -5.29 -3.78 12.46
N LYS A 171 -4.30 -4.63 12.20
CA LYS A 171 -2.89 -4.24 12.33
C LYS A 171 -2.42 -3.74 10.98
N TYR A 172 -1.85 -2.55 10.93
CA TYR A 172 -1.30 -1.95 9.71
C TYR A 172 0.16 -1.57 9.95
N PHE A 173 1.04 -1.94 9.03
CA PHE A 173 2.46 -1.66 9.15
C PHE A 173 2.74 -0.17 8.89
N ASP A 174 3.32 0.49 9.88
CA ASP A 174 3.82 1.84 9.74
C ASP A 174 5.28 1.76 9.27
N THR A 175 5.56 2.23 8.06
CA THR A 175 6.88 2.19 7.45
C THR A 175 7.87 3.14 8.13
N THR A 176 7.39 4.19 8.80
CA THR A 176 8.22 5.11 9.57
C THR A 176 8.63 4.49 10.91
N LEU A 177 7.69 3.87 11.62
CA LEU A 177 7.98 3.22 12.90
C LEU A 177 8.49 1.78 12.75
N ARG A 178 8.48 1.24 11.53
CA ARG A 178 8.94 -0.12 11.18
C ARG A 178 8.27 -1.20 12.04
N ARG A 179 6.98 -1.02 12.31
CA ARG A 179 6.17 -1.94 13.12
C ARG A 179 4.70 -1.84 12.81
N ALA A 180 3.97 -2.92 13.08
CA ALA A 180 2.53 -2.92 12.97
C ALA A 180 1.85 -2.23 14.15
N LEU A 181 1.02 -1.23 13.84
CA LEU A 181 0.20 -0.51 14.81
C LEU A 181 -1.29 -0.76 14.53
N PRO A 182 -2.16 -0.65 15.55
CA PRO A 182 -3.60 -0.68 15.32
C PRO A 182 -4.00 0.44 14.35
N ILE A 183 -4.78 0.09 13.33
CA ILE A 183 -5.54 1.03 12.52
C ILE A 183 -7.01 0.83 12.83
N LYS A 184 -7.71 1.90 13.20
CA LYS A 184 -9.09 1.81 13.68
C LYS A 184 -10.07 1.96 12.53
N HIS A 185 -11.11 1.13 12.52
CA HIS A 185 -12.28 1.42 11.69
C HIS A 185 -13.09 2.55 12.34
N VAL A 186 -13.22 3.68 11.66
CA VAL A 186 -13.88 4.88 12.21
C VAL A 186 -15.24 5.16 11.56
N GLY A 187 -15.65 4.37 10.57
CA GLY A 187 -16.95 4.46 9.94
C GLY A 187 -16.89 4.24 8.43
N GLU A 188 -17.96 4.62 7.74
CA GLU A 188 -18.07 4.57 6.29
C GLU A 188 -18.05 5.99 5.70
N GLU A 189 -17.49 6.15 4.50
CA GLU A 189 -17.56 7.39 3.74
C GLU A 189 -17.79 7.12 2.25
N SER A 190 -18.22 8.12 1.50
CA SER A 190 -18.36 8.00 0.04
C SER A 190 -17.17 8.66 -0.63
N VAL A 191 -16.42 7.90 -1.42
CA VAL A 191 -15.32 8.39 -2.26
C VAL A 191 -15.70 8.15 -3.72
N ASP A 192 -15.80 9.21 -4.51
CA ASP A 192 -16.20 9.14 -5.93
C ASP A 192 -17.49 8.34 -6.18
N GLY A 193 -18.46 8.46 -5.26
CA GLY A 193 -19.75 7.75 -5.32
C GLY A 193 -19.71 6.28 -4.88
N LEU A 194 -18.55 5.78 -4.43
CA LEU A 194 -18.40 4.46 -3.84
C LEU A 194 -18.45 4.55 -2.32
N LEU A 195 -19.32 3.76 -1.69
CA LEU A 195 -19.32 3.57 -0.24
C LEU A 195 -18.07 2.77 0.16
N THR A 196 -17.23 3.36 1.00
CA THR A 196 -15.96 2.79 1.47
C THR A 196 -15.89 2.79 2.98
N TYR A 197 -15.05 1.92 3.53
CA TYR A 197 -14.68 1.98 4.95
C TYR A 197 -13.55 2.97 5.16
N LYS A 198 -13.68 3.76 6.23
CA LYS A 198 -12.68 4.70 6.69
C LYS A 198 -11.86 4.08 7.81
N PHE A 199 -10.56 3.99 7.59
CA PHE A 199 -9.59 3.50 8.56
C PHE A 199 -8.65 4.62 8.97
N GLU A 200 -8.47 4.82 10.27
CA GLU A 200 -7.63 5.89 10.82
C GLU A 200 -6.55 5.31 11.74
N GLN A 201 -5.28 5.62 11.43
CA GLN A 201 -4.13 5.25 12.25
C GLN A 201 -3.63 6.49 12.98
N LYS A 202 -3.85 6.56 14.29
CA LYS A 202 -3.31 7.62 15.14
C LYS A 202 -1.97 7.18 15.72
N VAL A 203 -0.90 7.86 15.31
CA VAL A 203 0.46 7.62 15.79
C VAL A 203 0.87 8.78 16.69
N SER A 204 1.13 8.50 17.97
CA SER A 204 1.67 9.50 18.90
C SER A 204 3.10 9.89 18.50
N ARG A 205 3.58 11.05 18.97
CA ARG A 205 4.98 11.44 18.77
C ARG A 205 5.90 10.36 19.36
N VAL A 206 6.72 9.77 18.48
CA VAL A 206 7.73 8.77 18.84
C VAL A 206 9.05 9.27 18.26
N LYS A 207 10.09 9.30 19.09
CA LYS A 207 11.45 9.56 18.62
C LYS A 207 11.92 8.35 17.81
N ILE A 208 12.17 8.56 16.52
CA ILE A 208 12.61 7.50 15.60
C ILE A 208 14.12 7.53 15.36
N GLU A 209 14.74 8.69 15.57
CA GLU A 209 16.15 8.93 15.35
C GLU A 209 16.57 10.22 16.08
N GLU A 210 17.86 10.39 16.29
CA GLU A 210 18.51 11.64 16.67
C GLU A 210 19.72 11.85 15.78
N ARG A 211 19.93 13.07 15.33
CA ARG A 211 21.10 13.46 14.55
C ARG A 211 21.65 14.75 15.11
N GLU A 212 22.95 14.77 15.32
CA GLU A 212 23.67 16.01 15.53
C GLU A 212 23.93 16.63 14.15
N ALA A 213 23.47 17.87 13.97
CA ALA A 213 23.92 18.67 12.84
C ALA A 213 25.33 19.22 13.18
N PRO A 214 26.27 19.23 12.22
CA PRO A 214 27.59 19.85 12.39
C PRO A 214 27.54 21.31 12.85
#